data_AF-A0A3R7RUL6-F1
#
_entry.id   AF-A0A3R7RUL6-F1
#
_cell.length_a   1.000
_cell.length_b   1.000
_cell.length_c   1.000
_cell.angle_alpha   90.00
_cell.angle_beta   90.00
_cell.angle_gamma   90.00
#
_symmetry.space_group_name_H-M   'P 1'
#
loop_
_entity.id
_entity.type
_entity.pdbx_description
1 polymer ?
#
loop_
_entity_poly.entity_id
_entity_poly.type
_entity_poly.pdbx_seq_one_letter_code
_entity_poly.pdbx_strand_id
1 'polypeptide(L)'
;MNKISKFFYNKSSFIIASLATIVFLAYLINVLDPKSAPFEIIDEMPKSLGTMFGFGETEILIYLSIRTNEMIQSYINFNLIWDSLFGVLYGTMYTLWLSYLYRPFHNKLRSINLLPFAQVLFDWIENLNLALISNNYLKTETIQPLYSQFASYSNIIKWIISLLVILLIIIGLVLSIMGFIKKKLV
;
A
#
# COMPACT_ATOMS: atom_id res chain seq x y z
N MET A 1 6.67 25.25 -2.63
CA MET A 1 6.23 23.87 -2.95
C MET A 1 7.46 23.00 -3.00
N ASN A 2 7.44 21.81 -2.38
CA ASN A 2 8.57 20.87 -2.41
C ASN A 2 8.94 20.55 -3.88
N LYS A 3 10.24 20.46 -4.18
CA LYS A 3 10.77 20.10 -5.51
C LYS A 3 10.16 18.78 -6.02
N ILE A 4 10.02 17.78 -5.14
CA ILE A 4 9.46 16.46 -5.48
C ILE A 4 7.98 16.58 -5.89
N SER A 5 7.17 17.28 -5.10
CA SER A 5 5.76 17.49 -5.44
C SER A 5 5.60 18.25 -6.75
N LYS A 6 6.41 19.30 -6.97
CA LYS A 6 6.41 20.08 -8.21
C LYS A 6 6.76 19.22 -9.43
N PHE A 7 7.73 18.32 -9.28
CA PHE A 7 8.10 17.38 -10.33
C PHE A 7 6.89 16.54 -10.77
N PHE A 8 6.18 15.91 -9.83
CA PHE A 8 5.02 15.09 -10.16
C PHE A 8 3.86 15.90 -10.77
N TYR A 9 3.55 17.09 -10.23
CA TYR A 9 2.54 17.96 -10.83
C TYR A 9 2.84 18.33 -12.28
N ASN A 10 4.11 18.58 -12.60
CA ASN A 10 4.56 18.97 -13.93
C ASN A 10 4.60 17.80 -14.91
N LYS A 11 4.90 16.59 -14.42
CA LYS A 11 5.11 15.41 -15.28
C LYS A 11 3.89 14.51 -15.40
N SER A 12 2.94 14.57 -14.47
CA SER A 12 1.75 13.73 -14.53
C SER A 12 0.93 14.01 -15.79
N SER A 13 0.15 13.03 -16.24
CA SER A 13 -0.89 13.19 -17.24
C SER A 13 -1.88 12.05 -17.07
N PHE A 14 -3.06 12.16 -17.68
CA PHE A 14 -4.00 11.05 -17.71
C PHE A 14 -3.36 9.77 -18.28
N ILE A 15 -2.60 9.90 -19.37
CA ILE A 15 -1.91 8.78 -20.02
C ILE A 15 -0.89 8.16 -19.06
N ILE A 16 -0.05 8.96 -18.43
CA ILE A 16 0.99 8.47 -17.51
C ILE A 16 0.37 7.80 -16.28
N ALA A 17 -0.69 8.39 -15.70
CA ALA A 17 -1.39 7.81 -14.57
C ALA A 17 -2.07 6.47 -14.94
N SER A 18 -2.67 6.40 -16.14
CA SER A 18 -3.28 5.16 -16.66
C SER A 18 -2.25 4.07 -16.93
N LEU A 19 -1.11 4.41 -17.54
CA LEU A 19 0.00 3.47 -17.74
C LEU A 19 0.54 2.96 -16.39
N ALA A 20 0.69 3.83 -15.40
CA ALA A 20 1.09 3.41 -14.06
C ALA A 20 0.07 2.46 -13.42
N THR A 21 -1.23 2.68 -13.65
CA THR A 21 -2.29 1.74 -13.21
C THR A 21 -2.18 0.39 -13.91
N ILE A 22 -1.89 0.35 -15.21
CA ILE A 22 -1.68 -0.92 -15.92
C ILE A 22 -0.47 -1.66 -15.36
N VAL A 23 0.65 -0.98 -15.12
CA VAL A 23 1.85 -1.59 -14.50
C VAL A 23 1.56 -2.12 -13.11
N PHE A 24 0.84 -1.35 -12.28
CA PHE A 24 0.42 -1.77 -10.96
C PHE A 24 -0.45 -3.03 -11.00
N LEU A 25 -1.48 -3.08 -11.85
CA LEU A 25 -2.35 -4.24 -11.99
C LEU A 25 -1.60 -5.46 -12.55
N ALA A 26 -0.71 -5.24 -13.52
CA ALA A 26 0.13 -6.31 -14.06
C ALA A 26 1.04 -6.90 -12.98
N TYR A 27 1.63 -6.08 -12.11
CA TYR A 27 2.42 -6.56 -10.99
C TYR A 27 1.57 -7.32 -9.96
N LEU A 28 0.40 -6.78 -9.60
CA LEU A 28 -0.51 -7.43 -8.66
C LEU A 28 -0.85 -8.86 -9.10
N ILE A 29 -1.27 -9.01 -10.36
CA ILE A 29 -1.76 -10.28 -10.91
C ILE A 29 -0.61 -11.25 -11.23
N ASN A 30 0.49 -10.76 -11.81
CA ASN A 30 1.54 -11.65 -12.34
C ASN A 30 2.72 -11.83 -11.37
N VAL A 31 2.81 -11.03 -10.31
CA VAL A 31 3.91 -11.08 -9.34
C VAL A 31 3.39 -11.24 -7.93
N LEU A 32 2.63 -10.28 -7.40
CA LEU A 32 2.28 -10.26 -5.99
C LEU A 32 1.43 -11.49 -5.60
N ASP A 33 0.31 -11.73 -6.26
CA ASP A 33 -0.56 -12.86 -5.92
C ASP A 33 0.14 -14.23 -6.11
N PRO A 34 0.83 -14.51 -7.23
CA PRO A 34 1.61 -15.74 -7.38
C PRO A 34 2.71 -15.94 -6.32
N LYS A 35 3.32 -14.84 -5.84
CA LYS A 35 4.34 -14.89 -4.78
C LYS A 35 3.74 -15.06 -3.39
N SER A 36 2.42 -14.91 -3.23
CA SER A 36 1.72 -15.17 -1.97
C SER A 36 1.33 -16.64 -1.79
N ALA A 37 1.15 -17.38 -2.88
CA ALA A 37 0.73 -18.79 -2.87
C ALA A 37 1.59 -19.71 -1.97
N PRO A 38 2.93 -19.56 -1.85
CA PRO A 38 3.75 -20.46 -1.04
C PRO A 38 3.48 -20.43 0.48
N PHE A 39 2.76 -19.43 0.99
CA PHE A 39 2.39 -19.34 2.42
C PHE A 39 0.88 -19.22 2.64
N GLU A 40 0.10 -19.51 1.60
CA GLU A 40 -1.36 -19.53 1.64
C GLU A 40 -1.86 -20.80 2.35
N ILE A 41 -2.84 -20.64 3.23
CA ILE A 41 -3.63 -21.72 3.81
C ILE A 41 -5.07 -21.45 3.41
N ILE A 42 -5.63 -22.37 2.64
CA ILE A 42 -6.96 -22.24 2.06
C ILE A 42 -8.02 -22.30 3.19
N ASP A 43 -9.02 -21.43 3.12
CA ASP A 43 -10.21 -21.37 3.99
C ASP A 43 -10.01 -21.07 5.50
N GLU A 44 -8.79 -20.79 5.97
CA GLU A 44 -8.56 -20.49 7.41
C GLU A 44 -8.38 -18.99 7.71
N MET A 45 -7.45 -18.32 7.02
CA MET A 45 -7.06 -16.95 7.31
C MET A 45 -6.75 -16.15 6.04
N PRO A 46 -6.79 -14.80 6.08
CA PRO A 46 -6.29 -13.97 5.00
C PRO A 46 -4.87 -14.39 4.59
N LYS A 47 -4.55 -14.33 3.30
CA LYS A 47 -3.24 -14.77 2.79
C LYS A 47 -2.09 -14.09 3.54
N SER A 48 -2.20 -12.79 3.80
CA SER A 48 -1.25 -11.99 4.57
C SER A 48 -1.96 -11.23 5.68
N LEU A 49 -1.32 -11.11 6.85
CA LEU A 49 -1.82 -10.22 7.92
C LEU A 49 -1.90 -8.77 7.43
N GLY A 50 -1.10 -8.40 6.43
CA GLY A 50 -1.11 -7.04 5.87
C GLY A 50 -2.37 -6.66 5.12
N THR A 51 -3.25 -7.62 4.80
CA THR A 51 -4.57 -7.34 4.22
C THR A 51 -5.66 -7.10 5.25
N MET A 52 -5.38 -7.32 6.54
CA MET A 52 -6.31 -7.01 7.63
C MET A 52 -6.28 -5.52 7.99
N PHE A 53 -7.27 -5.05 8.75
CA PHE A 53 -7.30 -3.71 9.35
C PHE A 53 -6.89 -3.77 10.82
N GLY A 54 -5.59 -3.85 11.06
CA GLY A 54 -5.01 -4.13 12.37
C GLY A 54 -5.15 -5.59 12.80
N PHE A 55 -4.32 -5.99 13.75
CA PHE A 55 -4.27 -7.32 14.34
C PHE A 55 -3.60 -7.29 15.72
N GLY A 56 -3.88 -8.28 16.57
CA GLY A 56 -3.25 -8.45 17.87
C GLY A 56 -2.19 -9.56 17.87
N GLU A 57 -1.59 -9.77 19.05
CA GLU A 57 -0.61 -10.83 19.27
C GLU A 57 -1.20 -12.23 19.07
N THR A 58 -2.46 -12.43 19.49
CA THR A 58 -3.18 -13.69 19.33
C THR A 58 -3.35 -14.05 17.86
N GLU A 59 -3.79 -13.10 17.02
CA GLU A 59 -3.97 -13.32 15.59
C GLU A 59 -2.64 -13.62 14.89
N ILE A 60 -1.56 -12.93 15.28
CA ILE A 60 -0.21 -13.21 14.79
C ILE A 60 0.21 -14.63 15.14
N LEU A 61 0.03 -15.06 16.39
CA LEU A 61 0.42 -16.40 16.83
C LEU A 61 -0.40 -17.48 16.12
N ILE A 62 -1.71 -17.29 15.99
CA ILE A 62 -2.57 -18.19 15.21
C ILE A 62 -2.04 -18.28 13.79
N TYR A 63 -1.84 -17.13 13.12
CA TYR A 63 -1.34 -17.07 11.75
C TYR A 63 0.00 -17.80 11.56
N LEU A 64 0.94 -17.65 12.49
CA LEU A 64 2.25 -18.31 12.38
C LEU A 64 2.19 -19.80 12.75
N SER A 65 1.43 -20.18 13.77
CA SER A 65 1.39 -21.55 14.30
C SER A 65 0.79 -22.59 13.34
N ILE A 66 -0.11 -22.16 12.46
CA ILE A 66 -0.73 -23.04 11.45
C ILE A 66 0.17 -23.23 10.21
N ARG A 67 1.30 -22.50 10.11
CA ARG A 67 2.21 -22.53 8.96
C ARG A 67 3.48 -23.32 9.25
N THR A 68 4.01 -24.02 8.25
CA THR A 68 5.33 -24.65 8.38
C THR A 68 6.45 -23.61 8.36
N ASN A 69 7.65 -24.01 8.79
CA ASN A 69 8.82 -23.14 8.77
C ASN A 69 9.12 -22.59 7.36
N GLU A 70 8.96 -23.41 6.32
CA GLU A 70 9.16 -23.02 4.91
C GLU A 70 8.13 -21.98 4.45
N MET A 71 6.87 -22.13 4.88
CA MET A 71 5.82 -21.15 4.61
C MET A 71 6.12 -19.82 5.30
N ILE A 72 6.54 -19.84 6.56
CA ILE A 72 6.90 -18.62 7.29
C ILE A 72 8.13 -17.94 6.65
N GLN A 73 9.13 -18.70 6.17
CA GLN A 73 10.25 -18.15 5.41
C GLN A 73 9.81 -17.51 4.09
N SER A 74 8.83 -18.10 3.41
CA SER A 74 8.24 -17.54 2.20
C SER A 74 7.49 -16.23 2.50
N TYR A 75 6.76 -16.17 3.62
CA TYR A 75 6.08 -14.97 4.10
C TYR A 75 7.06 -13.84 4.45
N ILE A 76 8.19 -14.15 5.09
CA ILE A 76 9.27 -13.18 5.35
C ILE A 76 9.79 -12.58 4.04
N ASN A 77 10.14 -13.43 3.07
CA ASN A 77 10.63 -12.98 1.76
C ASN A 77 9.58 -12.16 1.01
N PHE A 78 8.32 -12.53 1.14
CA PHE A 78 7.21 -11.80 0.53
C PHE A 78 7.10 -10.37 1.06
N ASN A 79 7.05 -10.18 2.37
CA ASN A 79 6.93 -8.86 2.97
C ASN A 79 8.14 -7.96 2.63
N LEU A 80 9.35 -8.51 2.70
CA LEU A 80 10.58 -7.75 2.47
C LEU A 80 10.82 -7.36 1.00
N ILE A 81 10.33 -8.15 0.05
CA ILE A 81 10.64 -7.97 -1.37
C ILE A 81 9.37 -7.62 -2.15
N TRP A 82 8.43 -8.57 -2.21
CA TRP A 82 7.32 -8.50 -3.16
C TRP A 82 6.28 -7.46 -2.74
N ASP A 83 5.92 -7.41 -1.46
CA ASP A 83 4.97 -6.43 -0.93
C ASP A 83 5.61 -5.03 -0.82
N SER A 84 6.90 -4.98 -0.45
CA SER A 84 7.64 -3.72 -0.44
C SER A 84 7.74 -3.04 -1.82
N LEU A 85 7.92 -3.82 -2.90
CA LEU A 85 7.86 -3.32 -4.27
C LEU A 85 6.45 -2.92 -4.69
N PHE A 86 5.43 -3.67 -4.26
CA PHE A 86 4.03 -3.32 -4.47
C PHE A 86 3.70 -1.95 -3.87
N GLY A 87 4.19 -1.69 -2.66
CA GLY A 87 4.28 -0.37 -2.01
C GLY A 87 4.63 0.76 -2.97
N VAL A 88 5.81 0.66 -3.57
CA VAL A 88 6.34 1.68 -4.48
C VAL A 88 5.46 1.89 -5.71
N LEU A 89 4.93 0.80 -6.28
CA LEU A 89 4.11 0.85 -7.48
C LEU A 89 2.78 1.55 -7.22
N TYR A 90 2.04 1.15 -6.18
CA TYR A 90 0.77 1.82 -5.87
C TYR A 90 1.00 3.26 -5.42
N GLY A 91 2.05 3.52 -4.64
CA GLY A 91 2.38 4.87 -4.15
C GLY A 91 2.64 5.82 -5.31
N THR A 92 3.45 5.38 -6.27
CA THR A 92 3.74 6.14 -7.49
C THR A 92 2.50 6.35 -8.34
N MET A 93 1.69 5.30 -8.56
CA MET A 93 0.44 5.36 -9.31
C MET A 93 -0.52 6.40 -8.70
N TYR A 94 -0.78 6.32 -7.39
CA TYR A 94 -1.65 7.26 -6.69
C TYR A 94 -1.10 8.69 -6.71
N THR A 95 0.21 8.87 -6.54
CA THR A 95 0.83 10.20 -6.64
C THR A 95 0.63 10.80 -8.04
N LEU A 96 0.72 10.01 -9.10
CA LEU A 96 0.46 10.46 -10.48
C LEU A 96 -1.00 10.87 -10.67
N TRP A 97 -1.94 10.08 -10.18
CA TRP A 97 -3.37 10.41 -10.22
C TRP A 97 -3.68 11.70 -9.47
N LEU A 98 -3.25 11.82 -8.20
CA LEU A 98 -3.47 13.03 -7.41
C LEU A 98 -2.80 14.25 -8.07
N SER A 99 -1.60 14.08 -8.61
CA SER A 99 -0.90 15.17 -9.31
C SER A 99 -1.64 15.61 -10.57
N TYR A 100 -2.22 14.69 -11.33
CA TYR A 100 -3.02 15.02 -12.51
C TYR A 100 -4.33 15.74 -12.13
N LEU A 101 -5.11 15.17 -11.22
CA LEU A 101 -6.44 15.65 -10.85
C LEU A 101 -6.39 17.00 -10.11
N TYR A 102 -5.42 17.18 -9.20
CA TYR A 102 -5.30 18.38 -8.38
C TYR A 102 -4.35 19.44 -8.96
N ARG A 103 -3.86 19.27 -10.20
CA ARG A 103 -3.03 20.28 -10.88
C ARG A 103 -3.64 21.68 -10.86
N PRO A 104 -4.95 21.90 -11.09
CA PRO A 104 -5.54 23.25 -11.03
C PRO A 104 -5.40 23.91 -9.65
N PHE A 105 -5.26 23.10 -8.59
CA PHE A 105 -5.19 23.53 -7.20
C PHE A 105 -3.79 23.44 -6.59
N HIS A 106 -2.75 23.19 -7.40
CA HIS A 106 -1.37 22.93 -6.93
C HIS A 106 -0.80 24.05 -6.04
N ASN A 107 -1.22 25.31 -6.25
CA ASN A 107 -0.77 26.45 -5.45
C ASN A 107 -1.28 26.42 -4.00
N LYS A 108 -2.47 25.84 -3.77
CA LYS A 108 -3.11 25.70 -2.45
C LYS A 108 -2.81 24.34 -1.82
N LEU A 109 -2.87 23.26 -2.59
CA LEU A 109 -2.67 21.87 -2.13
C LEU A 109 -1.27 21.36 -2.50
N ARG A 110 -0.25 22.07 -2.01
CA ARG A 110 1.14 21.97 -2.49
C ARG A 110 1.81 20.61 -2.29
N SER A 111 1.33 19.75 -1.39
CA SER A 111 1.97 18.47 -1.09
C SER A 111 1.00 17.29 -1.02
N ILE A 112 -0.30 17.51 -1.32
CA ILE A 112 -1.32 16.46 -1.18
C ILE A 112 -1.02 15.25 -2.08
N ASN A 113 -0.39 15.49 -3.23
CA ASN A 113 0.03 14.44 -4.15
C ASN A 113 1.11 13.51 -3.59
N LEU A 114 1.79 13.87 -2.51
CA LEU A 114 2.81 13.03 -1.86
C LEU A 114 2.24 12.21 -0.70
N LEU A 115 0.97 12.39 -0.34
CA LEU A 115 0.30 11.57 0.69
C LEU A 115 0.45 10.04 0.46
N PRO A 116 0.39 9.53 -0.78
CA PRO A 116 0.61 8.11 -1.03
C PRO A 116 1.98 7.60 -0.58
N PHE A 117 3.04 8.42 -0.59
CA PHE A 117 4.35 7.97 -0.08
C PHE A 117 4.38 7.84 1.45
N ALA A 118 3.52 8.56 2.17
CA ALA A 118 3.34 8.29 3.59
C ALA A 118 2.70 6.92 3.80
N GLN A 119 1.73 6.53 2.96
CA GLN A 119 1.17 5.18 2.98
C GLN A 119 2.25 4.12 2.75
N VAL A 120 3.10 4.29 1.74
CA VAL A 120 4.22 3.37 1.44
C VAL A 120 5.18 3.25 2.62
N LEU A 121 5.47 4.35 3.32
CA LEU A 121 6.33 4.31 4.49
C LEU A 121 5.75 3.40 5.59
N PHE A 122 4.46 3.53 5.89
CA PHE A 122 3.81 2.69 6.90
C PHE A 122 3.64 1.23 6.44
N ASP A 123 3.45 1.00 5.15
CA ASP A 123 3.48 -0.34 4.56
C ASP A 123 4.85 -1.01 4.76
N TRP A 124 5.95 -0.29 4.51
CA TRP A 124 7.29 -0.81 4.79
C TRP A 124 7.56 -1.06 6.27
N ILE A 125 7.14 -0.15 7.16
CA ILE A 125 7.32 -0.35 8.59
C ILE A 125 6.58 -1.61 9.04
N GLU A 126 5.35 -1.81 8.57
CA GLU A 126 4.61 -3.04 8.84
C GLU A 126 5.32 -4.27 8.28
N ASN A 127 5.68 -4.28 7.00
CA ASN A 127 6.37 -5.40 6.34
C ASN A 127 7.66 -5.81 7.06
N LEU A 128 8.45 -4.83 7.49
CA LEU A 128 9.67 -5.05 8.27
C LEU A 128 9.36 -5.69 9.63
N ASN A 129 8.37 -5.19 10.36
CA ASN A 129 8.01 -5.74 11.66
C ASN A 129 7.41 -7.15 11.54
N LEU A 130 6.57 -7.42 10.53
CA LEU A 130 6.05 -8.76 10.23
C LEU A 130 7.18 -9.75 9.95
N ALA A 131 8.21 -9.34 9.20
CA ALA A 131 9.40 -10.14 8.97
C ALA A 131 10.21 -10.38 10.25
N LEU A 132 10.36 -9.37 11.13
CA LEU A 132 11.07 -9.51 12.42
C LEU A 132 10.35 -10.47 13.36
N ILE A 133 9.02 -10.34 13.47
CA ILE A 133 8.18 -11.21 14.30
C ILE A 133 8.28 -12.65 13.81
N SER A 134 8.14 -12.86 12.51
CA SER A 134 8.21 -14.18 11.88
C SER A 134 9.59 -14.82 12.09
N ASN A 135 10.68 -14.05 11.95
CA ASN A 135 12.04 -14.53 12.23
C ASN A 135 12.26 -14.87 13.71
N ASN A 136 11.67 -14.12 14.63
CA ASN A 136 11.73 -14.43 16.06
C ASN A 136 10.97 -15.73 16.34
N TYR A 137 9.76 -15.86 15.81
CA TYR A 137 8.93 -17.05 15.96
C TYR A 137 9.64 -18.32 15.46
N LEU A 138 10.31 -18.26 14.31
CA LEU A 138 11.08 -19.40 13.80
C LEU A 138 12.26 -19.84 14.70
N LYS A 139 12.74 -18.97 15.58
CA LYS A 139 13.87 -19.26 16.49
C LYS A 139 13.40 -19.69 17.87
N THR A 140 12.29 -19.14 18.35
CA THR A 140 11.89 -19.23 19.76
C THR A 140 10.46 -19.67 19.96
N GLU A 141 9.68 -19.86 18.90
CA GLU A 141 8.23 -20.13 18.92
C GLU A 141 7.41 -19.07 19.69
N THR A 142 8.01 -17.89 19.88
CA THR A 142 7.40 -16.76 20.56
C THR A 142 7.47 -15.50 19.70
N ILE A 143 6.63 -14.51 20.02
CA ILE A 143 6.62 -13.21 19.35
C ILE A 143 7.04 -12.11 20.31
N GLN A 144 7.59 -11.01 19.78
CA GLN A 144 7.92 -9.84 20.59
C GLN A 144 6.78 -8.81 20.51
N PRO A 145 6.13 -8.46 21.63
CA PRO A 145 5.00 -7.52 21.68
C PRO A 145 5.26 -6.19 20.98
N LEU A 146 6.48 -5.64 21.13
CA LEU A 146 6.84 -4.36 20.55
C LEU A 146 6.73 -4.36 19.02
N TYR A 147 7.27 -5.39 18.36
CA TYR A 147 7.18 -5.50 16.89
C TYR A 147 5.75 -5.78 16.44
N SER A 148 5.00 -6.61 17.17
CA SER A 148 3.58 -6.88 16.92
C SER A 148 2.75 -5.60 16.91
N GLN A 149 2.96 -4.73 17.90
CA GLN A 149 2.27 -3.44 17.99
C GLN A 149 2.67 -2.51 16.84
N PHE A 150 3.96 -2.39 16.53
CA PHE A 150 4.40 -1.57 15.41
C PHE A 150 3.85 -2.04 14.06
N ALA A 151 3.80 -3.35 13.82
CA ALA A 151 3.20 -3.92 12.63
C ALA A 151 1.70 -3.54 12.54
N SER A 152 0.95 -3.78 13.62
CA SER A 152 -0.49 -3.53 13.67
C SER A 152 -0.84 -2.04 13.52
N TYR A 153 -0.16 -1.16 14.24
CA TYR A 153 -0.41 0.29 14.13
C TYR A 153 -0.04 0.83 12.75
N SER A 154 1.07 0.38 12.18
CA SER A 154 1.46 0.79 10.82
C SER A 154 0.47 0.28 9.78
N ASN A 155 -0.05 -0.94 9.95
CA ASN A 155 -1.13 -1.49 9.15
C ASN A 155 -2.41 -0.64 9.22
N ILE A 156 -2.86 -0.26 10.42
CA ILE A 156 -4.04 0.62 10.57
C ILE A 156 -3.80 1.96 9.89
N ILE A 157 -2.63 2.58 10.11
CA ILE A 157 -2.30 3.88 9.55
C ILE A 157 -2.24 3.82 8.02
N LYS A 158 -1.60 2.80 7.42
CA LYS A 158 -1.53 2.68 5.95
C LYS A 158 -2.94 2.53 5.36
N TRP A 159 -3.84 1.78 5.98
CA TRP A 159 -5.22 1.62 5.49
C TRP A 159 -6.04 2.90 5.61
N ILE A 160 -5.89 3.66 6.70
CA ILE A 160 -6.51 4.99 6.83
C ILE A 160 -6.02 5.92 5.72
N ILE A 161 -4.72 5.97 5.47
CA ILE A 161 -4.16 6.80 4.40
C ILE A 161 -4.66 6.31 3.03
N SER A 162 -4.73 4.99 2.80
CA SER A 162 -5.27 4.40 1.56
C SER A 162 -6.69 4.86 1.29
N LEU A 163 -7.57 4.80 2.30
CA LEU A 163 -8.96 5.24 2.19
C LEU A 163 -9.04 6.74 1.87
N LEU A 164 -8.22 7.57 2.51
CA LEU A 164 -8.13 9.00 2.23
C LEU A 164 -7.65 9.28 0.80
N VAL A 165 -6.64 8.55 0.32
CA VAL A 165 -6.12 8.69 -1.05
C VAL A 165 -7.19 8.32 -2.07
N ILE A 166 -7.90 7.20 -1.87
CA ILE A 166 -9.00 6.77 -2.74
C ILE A 166 -10.11 7.84 -2.76
N LEU A 167 -10.50 8.35 -1.59
CA LEU A 167 -11.50 9.43 -1.49
C LEU A 167 -11.07 10.67 -2.28
N LEU A 168 -9.81 11.09 -2.15
CA LEU A 168 -9.26 12.23 -2.91
C LEU A 168 -9.26 11.98 -4.42
N ILE A 169 -8.94 10.77 -4.87
CA ILE A 169 -9.01 10.42 -6.30
C ILE A 169 -10.45 10.52 -6.80
N ILE A 170 -11.41 9.97 -6.06
CA ILE A 170 -12.85 10.05 -6.41
C ILE A 170 -13.30 11.50 -6.51
N ILE A 171 -13.00 12.33 -5.50
CA ILE A 171 -13.35 13.77 -5.49
C ILE A 171 -12.71 14.46 -6.70
N GLY A 172 -11.42 14.22 -6.96
CA GLY A 172 -10.71 14.82 -8.09
C GLY A 172 -11.32 14.45 -9.44
N LEU A 173 -11.75 13.19 -9.62
CA LEU A 173 -12.45 12.73 -10.81
C LEU A 173 -13.79 13.43 -10.99
N VAL A 174 -14.62 13.49 -9.95
CA VAL A 174 -15.93 14.17 -9.98
C VAL A 174 -15.77 15.64 -10.35
N LEU A 175 -14.84 16.36 -9.72
CA LEU A 175 -14.56 17.77 -10.04
C LEU A 175 -14.09 17.98 -11.48
N SER A 176 -13.27 17.06 -12.00
CA SER A 176 -12.80 17.10 -13.39
C SER A 176 -13.95 16.92 -14.39
N ILE A 177 -14.86 15.98 -14.13
CA ILE A 177 -16.05 15.73 -14.96
C ILE A 177 -16.99 16.94 -14.92
N MET A 178 -17.30 17.47 -13.72
CA MET A 178 -18.17 18.64 -13.56
C MET A 178 -17.59 19.88 -14.27
N GLY A 179 -16.28 20.09 -14.18
CA GLY A 179 -15.60 21.18 -14.87
C GLY A 179 -15.68 21.06 -16.39
N PHE A 180 -15.60 19.84 -16.93
CA PHE A 180 -15.77 19.59 -18.36
C PHE A 180 -17.20 19.83 -18.84
N ILE A 181 -18.21 19.38 -18.07
CA ILE A 181 -19.62 19.61 -18.39
C ILE A 181 -19.94 21.11 -18.44
N LYS A 182 -19.49 21.89 -17.44
CA LYS A 182 -19.73 23.35 -17.41
C LYS A 182 -19.12 24.07 -18.61
N LYS A 183 -17.96 23.64 -19.10
CA LYS A 183 -17.31 24.22 -20.29
C LYS A 183 -18.00 23.88 -21.61
N LYS A 184 -18.84 22.84 -21.67
CA LYS A 184 -19.62 22.47 -22.86
C LYS A 184 -20.99 23.14 -22.94
N LEU A 185 -21.51 23.62 -21.80
CA LEU A 185 -22.81 24.28 -21.68
C LEU A 185 -22.74 25.81 -21.84
N VAL A 186 -21.52 26.37 -21.85
CA VAL A 186 -21.20 27.79 -22.09
C VAL A 186 -20.53 27.90 -23.44
#